data_AF-A0A401MNM3-F1
#
_entry.id   AF-A0A401MNM3-F1
#
_cell.length_a   1.000
_cell.length_b   1.000
_cell.length_c   1.000
_cell.angle_alpha   90.00
_cell.angle_beta   90.00
_cell.angle_gamma   90.00
#
_symmetry.space_group_name_H-M   'P 1'
#
loop_
_entity.id
_entity.type
_entity.pdbx_description
1 polymer ?
#
loop_
_entity_poly.entity_id
_entity_poly.type
_entity_poly.pdbx_seq_one_letter_code
_entity_poly.pdbx_strand_id
1 'polypeptide(L)'
;MAIDGSVSHDGEGIYGGQAVAAGVAAAMAGAPTIAVVASALAVVPDDSWTARSLRRAVAVAHRGERAVRSAVVIGGYPWTDLAPEAVALAFGAYAAADGDFVQAVLTAVNMGRDADTTAAVAGALAGATQGASAIPADWAAAIGPARGSCLPSMAGHHVLEVAELLTPGEGGRWGAGRDTWPPPGPRAFSPAADDEAEVPS
;
A
#
# COMPACT_ATOMS: atom_id res chain seq x y z
N MET A 1 6.48 -14.89 11.10
CA MET A 1 5.23 -15.32 10.44
C MET A 1 5.34 -14.90 8.98
N ALA A 2 5.70 -15.82 8.10
CA ALA A 2 5.99 -15.55 6.69
C ALA A 2 5.40 -16.69 5.84
N ILE A 3 4.07 -16.83 5.84
CA ILE A 3 3.40 -17.93 5.12
C ILE A 3 2.14 -17.47 4.37
N ASP A 4 2.08 -16.20 3.95
CA ASP A 4 0.99 -15.72 3.07
C ASP A 4 1.47 -14.84 1.89
N GLY A 5 2.77 -14.59 1.76
CA GLY A 5 3.35 -13.80 0.66
C GLY A 5 4.03 -14.60 -0.45
N SER A 6 4.32 -15.89 -0.22
CA SER A 6 5.18 -16.70 -1.09
C SER A 6 4.49 -17.33 -2.30
N VAL A 7 3.20 -17.04 -2.54
CA VAL A 7 2.42 -17.65 -3.62
C VAL A 7 2.21 -16.70 -4.82
N SER A 8 2.58 -15.42 -4.74
CA SER A 8 2.47 -14.49 -5.89
C SER A 8 3.68 -13.57 -6.12
N HIS A 9 4.61 -13.44 -5.17
CA HIS A 9 5.76 -12.54 -5.30
C HIS A 9 7.00 -13.17 -4.65
N ASP A 10 8.08 -13.32 -5.42
CA ASP A 10 9.40 -13.68 -4.89
C ASP A 10 10.34 -12.46 -4.95
N GLY A 11 11.25 -12.35 -3.99
CA GLY A 11 12.23 -11.26 -3.90
C GLY A 11 11.64 -9.85 -3.78
N GLU A 12 11.66 -9.10 -4.89
CA GLU A 12 11.39 -7.65 -4.94
C GLU A 12 9.98 -7.25 -4.48
N GLY A 13 8.97 -8.11 -4.68
CA GLY A 13 7.62 -7.83 -4.16
C GLY A 13 7.54 -7.90 -2.64
N ILE A 14 8.29 -8.83 -2.02
CA ILE A 14 8.39 -8.94 -0.55
C ILE A 14 9.11 -7.70 -0.01
N TYR A 15 10.21 -7.30 -0.64
CA TYR A 15 10.96 -6.11 -0.26
C TYR A 15 10.12 -4.83 -0.37
N GLY A 16 9.34 -4.69 -1.44
CA GLY A 16 8.40 -3.59 -1.60
C GLY A 16 7.38 -3.53 -0.47
N GLY A 17 6.74 -4.67 -0.13
CA GLY A 17 5.80 -4.76 0.98
C GLY A 17 6.42 -4.43 2.33
N GLN A 18 7.63 -4.92 2.60
CA GLN A 18 8.39 -4.60 3.82
C GLN A 18 8.70 -3.12 3.94
N ALA A 19 9.16 -2.48 2.84
CA ALA A 19 9.45 -1.05 2.81
C ALA A 19 8.21 -0.21 3.14
N VAL A 20 7.06 -0.51 2.53
CA VAL A 20 5.79 0.19 2.79
C VAL A 20 5.37 0.01 4.25
N ALA A 21 5.39 -1.22 4.76
CA ALA A 21 5.00 -1.50 6.14
C ALA A 21 5.89 -0.75 7.16
N ALA A 22 7.21 -0.77 6.97
CA ALA A 22 8.15 -0.07 7.84
C ALA A 22 7.98 1.46 7.77
N GLY A 23 7.76 2.01 6.58
CA GLY A 23 7.48 3.43 6.39
C GLY A 23 6.19 3.87 7.08
N VAL A 24 5.09 3.15 6.86
CA VAL A 24 3.80 3.46 7.48
C VAL A 24 3.89 3.35 9.00
N ALA A 25 4.54 2.31 9.54
CA ALA A 25 4.74 2.16 10.97
C ALA A 25 5.54 3.32 11.58
N ALA A 26 6.61 3.76 10.92
CA ALA A 26 7.39 4.93 11.36
C ALA A 26 6.56 6.23 11.31
N ALA A 27 5.76 6.41 10.26
CA ALA A 27 4.88 7.57 10.11
C ALA A 27 3.83 7.61 11.23
N MET A 28 3.20 6.47 11.53
CA MET A 28 2.25 6.34 12.64
C MET A 28 2.89 6.64 14.01
N ALA A 29 4.20 6.39 14.15
CA ALA A 29 4.96 6.73 15.35
C ALA A 29 5.36 8.23 15.43
N GLY A 30 4.92 9.05 14.47
CA GLY A 30 5.21 10.49 14.42
C GLY A 30 6.61 10.82 13.91
N ALA A 31 7.25 9.90 13.17
CA ALA A 31 8.57 10.15 12.61
C ALA A 31 8.50 11.22 11.49
N PRO A 32 9.53 12.07 11.34
CA PRO A 32 9.60 13.01 10.22
C PRO A 32 9.75 12.27 8.89
N THR A 33 9.33 12.89 7.79
CA THR A 33 9.35 12.35 6.40
C THR A 33 10.65 11.62 6.06
N ILE A 34 11.79 12.21 6.41
CA ILE A 34 13.12 11.63 6.16
C ILE A 34 13.36 10.32 6.93
N ALA A 35 12.89 10.24 8.18
CA ALA A 35 13.02 9.05 9.02
C ALA A 35 12.05 7.95 8.59
N VAL A 36 10.88 8.32 8.06
CA VAL A 36 9.94 7.39 7.42
C VAL A 36 10.60 6.69 6.23
N VAL A 37 11.23 7.47 5.34
CA VAL A 37 11.99 6.93 4.20
C VAL A 37 13.17 6.06 4.67
N ALA A 38 13.91 6.52 5.69
CA ALA A 38 15.03 5.76 6.22
C ALA A 38 14.59 4.40 6.81
N SER A 39 13.44 4.36 7.47
CA SER A 39 12.87 3.13 8.04
C SER A 39 12.49 2.13 6.94
N ALA A 40 11.94 2.61 5.83
CA ALA A 40 11.64 1.79 4.67
C ALA A 40 12.89 1.18 4.03
N LEU A 41 13.98 1.95 3.90
CA LEU A 41 15.25 1.46 3.38
C LEU A 41 15.94 0.46 4.33
N ALA A 42 15.78 0.62 5.65
CA ALA A 42 16.46 -0.20 6.65
C ALA A 42 16.01 -1.68 6.67
N VAL A 43 14.83 -1.98 6.13
CA VAL A 43 14.26 -3.35 6.11
C VAL A 43 14.44 -4.07 4.78
N VAL A 44 15.09 -3.43 3.80
CA VAL A 44 15.29 -3.97 2.45
C VAL A 44 16.79 -4.18 2.18
N PRO A 45 17.22 -5.28 1.53
CA PRO A 45 18.62 -5.48 1.16
C PRO A 45 19.18 -4.32 0.31
N ASP A 46 20.38 -3.85 0.66
CA ASP A 46 20.99 -2.65 0.05
C ASP A 46 21.23 -2.75 -1.46
N ASP A 47 21.47 -3.95 -1.96
CA ASP A 47 21.76 -4.29 -3.35
C ASP A 47 20.52 -4.63 -4.19
N SER A 48 19.34 -4.69 -3.55
CA SER A 48 18.06 -4.93 -4.21
C SER A 48 17.69 -3.82 -5.19
N TRP A 49 16.82 -4.15 -6.13
CA TRP A 49 16.25 -3.16 -7.03
C TRP A 49 15.36 -2.17 -6.27
N THR A 50 14.56 -2.65 -5.30
CA THR A 50 13.72 -1.81 -4.43
C THR A 50 14.53 -0.74 -3.72
N ALA A 51 15.63 -1.10 -3.05
CA ALA A 51 16.48 -0.13 -2.35
C ALA A 51 17.09 0.91 -3.32
N ARG A 52 17.58 0.48 -4.49
CA ARG A 52 18.11 1.39 -5.52
C ARG A 52 17.04 2.34 -6.07
N SER A 53 15.84 1.84 -6.32
CA SER A 53 14.73 2.64 -6.86
C SER A 53 14.22 3.64 -5.84
N LEU A 54 14.05 3.24 -4.58
CA LEU A 54 13.69 4.14 -3.47
C LEU A 54 14.69 5.30 -3.34
N ARG A 55 16.00 4.98 -3.29
CA ARG A 55 17.06 5.99 -3.19
C ARG A 55 17.02 6.96 -4.38
N ARG A 56 16.83 6.46 -5.60
CA ARG A 56 16.73 7.30 -6.81
C ARG A 56 15.53 8.24 -6.74
N ALA A 57 14.35 7.72 -6.38
CA ALA A 57 13.12 8.50 -6.27
C ALA A 57 13.25 9.64 -5.26
N VAL A 58 13.70 9.32 -4.05
CA VAL A 58 13.84 10.29 -2.95
C VAL A 58 14.91 11.33 -3.26
N ALA A 59 16.04 10.92 -3.84
CA ALA A 59 17.12 11.84 -4.21
C ALA A 59 16.68 12.94 -5.19
N VAL A 60 15.68 12.66 -6.04
CA VAL A 60 15.16 13.62 -7.03
C VAL A 60 13.79 14.18 -6.67
N ALA A 61 13.20 13.82 -5.52
CA ALA A 61 11.85 14.21 -5.13
C ALA A 61 11.64 15.74 -5.15
N HIS A 62 12.62 16.50 -4.65
CA HIS A 62 12.62 17.97 -4.67
C HIS A 62 12.55 18.59 -6.08
N ARG A 63 12.83 17.82 -7.14
CA ARG A 63 12.75 18.26 -8.54
C ARG A 63 11.36 18.02 -9.16
N GLY A 64 10.44 17.46 -8.38
CA GLY A 64 9.06 17.24 -8.75
C GLY A 64 8.80 15.96 -9.54
N GLU A 65 7.52 15.75 -9.81
CA GLU A 65 6.90 14.57 -10.43
C GLU A 65 7.67 14.00 -11.64
N ARG A 66 7.99 14.84 -12.64
CA ARG A 66 8.66 14.40 -13.86
C ARG A 66 10.05 13.81 -13.61
N ALA A 67 10.78 14.38 -12.64
CA ALA A 67 12.10 13.92 -12.29
C ALA A 67 12.05 12.57 -11.57
N VAL A 68 11.11 12.41 -10.62
CA VAL A 68 10.87 11.13 -9.93
C VAL A 68 10.51 10.04 -10.93
N ARG A 69 9.52 10.32 -11.79
CA ARG A 69 9.11 9.39 -12.87
C ARG A 69 10.30 8.99 -13.74
N SER A 70 11.08 9.96 -14.23
CA SER A 70 12.23 9.68 -15.10
C SER A 70 13.35 8.90 -14.41
N ALA A 71 13.50 9.00 -13.09
CA ALA A 71 14.56 8.33 -12.35
C ALA A 71 14.24 6.86 -12.03
N VAL A 72 12.95 6.52 -11.97
CA VAL A 72 12.47 5.20 -11.53
C VAL A 72 11.94 4.38 -12.71
N VAL A 73 11.17 4.99 -13.61
CA VAL A 73 10.44 4.30 -14.67
C VAL A 73 11.40 3.77 -15.73
N ILE A 74 11.33 2.47 -16.00
CA ILE A 74 12.09 1.84 -17.08
C ILE A 74 11.26 1.89 -18.37
N GLY A 75 11.58 2.85 -19.25
CA GLY A 75 10.82 3.09 -20.48
C GLY A 75 10.77 1.93 -21.48
N GLY A 76 11.68 0.95 -21.37
CA GLY A 76 11.69 -0.25 -22.20
C GLY A 76 10.82 -1.41 -21.66
N TYR A 77 10.20 -1.26 -20.49
CA TYR A 77 9.38 -2.30 -19.87
C TYR A 77 7.89 -1.95 -19.96
N PRO A 78 7.08 -2.77 -20.67
CA PRO A 78 5.70 -2.42 -21.00
C PRO A 78 4.74 -2.50 -19.80
N TRP A 79 5.07 -3.30 -18.77
CA TRP A 79 4.21 -3.50 -17.61
C TRP A 79 4.47 -2.47 -16.51
N THR A 80 3.40 -2.04 -15.85
CA THR A 80 3.40 -1.03 -14.79
C THR A 80 3.59 -1.61 -13.40
N ASP A 81 3.47 -2.93 -13.27
CA ASP A 81 3.24 -3.61 -11.99
C ASP A 81 4.54 -4.09 -11.33
N LEU A 82 5.64 -3.37 -11.60
CA LEU A 82 6.92 -3.64 -10.96
C LEU A 82 6.89 -3.08 -9.55
N ALA A 83 6.85 -3.96 -8.54
CA ALA A 83 6.86 -3.55 -7.13
C ALA A 83 7.97 -2.51 -6.78
N PRO A 84 9.22 -2.65 -7.26
CA PRO A 84 10.26 -1.63 -7.05
C PRO A 84 9.93 -0.27 -7.66
N GLU A 85 9.22 -0.24 -8.79
CA GLU A 85 8.81 0.99 -9.47
C GLU A 85 7.67 1.64 -8.71
N ALA A 86 6.58 0.92 -8.43
CA ALA A 86 5.41 1.44 -7.72
C ALA A 86 5.77 1.97 -6.32
N VAL A 87 6.53 1.21 -5.54
CA VAL A 87 6.95 1.63 -4.19
C VAL A 87 7.86 2.86 -4.28
N ALA A 88 8.80 2.90 -5.22
CA ALA A 88 9.68 4.06 -5.37
C ALA A 88 8.93 5.32 -5.84
N LEU A 89 7.98 5.20 -6.76
CA LEU A 89 7.11 6.32 -7.17
C LEU A 89 6.30 6.85 -5.99
N ALA A 90 5.70 5.96 -5.19
CA ALA A 90 4.92 6.34 -4.01
C ALA A 90 5.76 7.08 -2.95
N PHE A 91 6.94 6.55 -2.60
CA PHE A 91 7.86 7.21 -1.67
C PHE A 91 8.44 8.51 -2.25
N GLY A 92 8.66 8.58 -3.56
CA GLY A 92 9.06 9.80 -4.25
C GLY A 92 8.00 10.89 -4.19
N ALA A 93 6.71 10.54 -4.38
CA ALA A 93 5.58 11.45 -4.22
C ALA A 93 5.45 11.96 -2.79
N TYR A 94 5.50 11.04 -1.82
CA TYR A 94 5.46 11.36 -0.39
C TYR A 94 6.59 12.30 0.02
N ALA A 95 7.82 12.04 -0.43
CA ALA A 95 8.97 12.90 -0.16
C ALA A 95 8.88 14.26 -0.88
N ALA A 96 8.35 14.31 -2.12
CA ALA A 96 8.18 15.55 -2.87
C ALA A 96 7.13 16.48 -2.22
N ALA A 97 6.15 15.88 -1.56
CA ALA A 97 5.08 16.58 -0.83
C ALA A 97 5.44 16.90 0.63
N ASP A 98 6.62 16.51 1.11
CA ASP A 98 7.02 16.60 2.52
C ASP A 98 5.93 16.05 3.48
N GLY A 99 5.34 14.91 3.10
CA GLY A 99 4.30 14.26 3.89
C GLY A 99 2.91 14.91 3.84
N ASP A 100 2.71 15.97 3.03
CA ASP A 100 1.37 16.53 2.80
C ASP A 100 0.48 15.56 2.01
N PHE A 101 -0.70 15.24 2.56
CA PHE A 101 -1.61 14.23 2.03
C PHE A 101 -2.11 14.56 0.63
N VAL A 102 -2.62 15.78 0.43
CA VAL A 102 -3.22 16.17 -0.85
C VAL A 102 -2.14 16.24 -1.92
N GLN A 103 -1.01 16.87 -1.62
CA GLN A 103 0.10 16.96 -2.56
C GLN A 103 0.70 15.59 -2.88
N ALA A 104 0.86 14.70 -1.89
CA ALA A 104 1.42 13.37 -2.10
C ALA A 104 0.52 12.52 -3.01
N VAL A 105 -0.78 12.48 -2.73
CA VAL A 105 -1.74 11.72 -3.53
C VAL A 105 -1.82 12.27 -4.96
N LEU A 106 -1.94 13.59 -5.14
CA LEU A 106 -2.00 14.18 -6.48
C LEU A 106 -0.70 13.97 -7.27
N THR A 107 0.46 14.10 -6.60
CA THR A 107 1.76 13.84 -7.23
C THR A 107 1.87 12.39 -7.69
N ALA A 108 1.43 11.43 -6.87
CA ALA A 108 1.44 10.01 -7.23
C ALA A 108 0.51 9.73 -8.43
N VAL A 109 -0.73 10.21 -8.40
CA VAL A 109 -1.70 10.04 -9.49
C VAL A 109 -1.17 10.62 -10.80
N ASN A 110 -0.56 11.81 -10.77
CA ASN A 110 -0.09 12.49 -11.97
C ASN A 110 1.15 11.84 -12.60
N MET A 111 1.96 11.07 -11.84
CA MET A 111 3.06 10.28 -12.41
C MET A 111 2.59 9.17 -13.38
N GLY A 112 1.31 8.77 -13.27
CA GLY A 112 0.71 7.70 -14.08
C GLY A 112 1.29 6.33 -13.77
N ARG A 113 1.19 5.39 -14.74
CA ARG A 113 1.52 3.97 -14.58
C ARG A 113 0.48 3.27 -13.69
N ASP A 114 0.91 2.61 -12.62
CA ASP A 114 0.06 2.00 -11.59
C ASP A 114 -0.41 3.08 -10.60
N ALA A 115 -1.24 4.01 -11.12
CA ALA A 115 -1.62 5.25 -10.44
C ALA A 115 -2.44 4.99 -9.17
N ASP A 116 -3.26 3.93 -9.17
CA ASP A 116 -4.03 3.48 -8.02
C ASP A 116 -3.13 2.94 -6.91
N THR A 117 -2.18 2.03 -7.21
CA THR A 117 -1.28 1.49 -6.18
C THR A 117 -0.35 2.58 -5.63
N THR A 118 0.25 3.38 -6.51
CA THR A 118 1.16 4.45 -6.09
C THR A 118 0.45 5.51 -5.24
N ALA A 119 -0.76 5.91 -5.61
CA ALA A 119 -1.57 6.84 -4.83
C ALA A 119 -2.04 6.24 -3.50
N ALA A 120 -2.42 4.96 -3.49
CA ALA A 120 -2.80 4.26 -2.26
C ALA A 120 -1.64 4.21 -1.25
N VAL A 121 -0.43 3.86 -1.71
CA VAL A 121 0.76 3.79 -0.84
C VAL A 121 1.19 5.18 -0.39
N ALA A 122 1.23 6.18 -1.29
CA ALA A 122 1.58 7.56 -0.93
C ALA A 122 0.56 8.16 0.06
N GLY A 123 -0.73 7.91 -0.16
CA GLY A 123 -1.82 8.30 0.72
C GLY A 123 -1.76 7.62 2.08
N ALA A 124 -1.37 6.33 2.15
CA ALA A 124 -1.16 5.64 3.42
C ALA A 124 -0.02 6.25 4.24
N LEU A 125 1.12 6.57 3.61
CA LEU A 125 2.26 7.22 4.26
C LEU A 125 1.89 8.62 4.77
N ALA A 126 1.30 9.45 3.91
CA ALA A 126 0.93 10.82 4.25
C ALA A 126 -0.23 10.87 5.27
N GLY A 127 -1.22 9.98 5.13
CA GLY A 127 -2.32 9.84 6.08
C GLY A 127 -1.85 9.35 7.45
N ALA A 128 -0.87 8.45 7.50
CA ALA A 128 -0.21 8.06 8.75
C ALA A 128 0.60 9.21 9.38
N THR A 129 1.16 10.10 8.55
CA THR A 129 1.96 11.25 9.00
C THR A 129 1.08 12.38 9.55
N GLN A 130 -0.01 12.73 8.87
CA GLN A 130 -0.85 13.90 9.21
C GLN A 130 -2.17 13.53 9.91
N GLY A 131 -2.53 12.25 9.95
CA GLY A 131 -3.79 11.76 10.50
C GLY A 131 -4.98 11.91 9.55
N ALA A 132 -6.12 11.32 9.93
CA ALA A 132 -7.33 11.27 9.11
C ALA A 132 -7.93 12.64 8.78
N SER A 133 -7.71 13.65 9.64
CA SER A 133 -8.20 15.02 9.42
C SER A 133 -7.53 15.74 8.24
N ALA A 134 -6.41 15.23 7.73
CA ALA A 134 -5.75 15.78 6.54
C ALA A 134 -6.43 15.37 5.23
N ILE A 135 -7.31 14.36 5.26
CA ILE A 135 -8.03 13.87 4.09
C ILE A 135 -9.17 14.84 3.76
N PRO A 136 -9.26 15.36 2.52
CA PRO A 136 -10.38 16.20 2.11
C PRO A 136 -11.72 15.48 2.30
N ALA A 137 -12.69 16.17 2.92
CA ALA A 137 -13.99 15.57 3.25
C ALA A 137 -14.71 15.01 2.01
N ASP A 138 -14.65 15.72 0.88
CA ASP A 138 -15.27 15.28 -0.37
C ASP A 138 -14.62 14.01 -0.93
N TRP A 139 -13.32 13.81 -0.70
CA TRP A 139 -12.62 12.58 -1.11
C TRP A 139 -13.01 11.41 -0.21
N ALA A 140 -13.06 11.64 1.10
CA ALA A 140 -13.49 10.63 2.06
C ALA A 140 -14.94 10.20 1.81
N ALA A 141 -15.84 11.15 1.55
CA ALA A 141 -17.25 10.89 1.28
C ALA A 141 -17.50 10.14 -0.05
N ALA A 142 -16.56 10.19 -0.99
CA ALA A 142 -16.64 9.44 -2.24
C ALA A 142 -16.35 7.94 -2.06
N ILE A 143 -15.74 7.53 -0.95
CA ILE A 143 -15.46 6.12 -0.66
C ILE A 143 -16.74 5.46 -0.17
N GLY A 144 -17.20 4.47 -0.92
CA GLY A 144 -18.37 3.66 -0.58
C GLY A 144 -17.99 2.25 -0.14
N PRO A 145 -18.97 1.47 0.34
CA PRO A 145 -18.75 0.07 0.68
C PRO A 145 -18.25 -0.74 -0.53
N ALA A 146 -17.41 -1.75 -0.26
CA ALA A 146 -16.93 -2.63 -1.30
C ALA A 146 -18.09 -3.39 -1.95
N ARG A 147 -18.11 -3.44 -3.28
CA ARG A 147 -19.15 -4.15 -4.05
C ARG A 147 -19.05 -5.67 -3.96
N GLY A 148 -17.87 -6.18 -3.59
CA GLY A 148 -17.58 -7.62 -3.52
C GLY A 148 -17.45 -8.31 -4.88
N SER A 149 -17.23 -7.57 -5.98
CA SER A 149 -17.13 -8.14 -7.33
C SER A 149 -15.95 -9.10 -7.50
N CYS A 150 -14.80 -8.78 -6.88
CA CYS A 150 -13.61 -9.63 -6.91
C CYS A 150 -13.52 -10.56 -5.68
N LEU A 151 -14.01 -10.07 -4.52
CA LEU A 151 -14.02 -10.79 -3.25
C LEU A 151 -15.44 -10.73 -2.67
N PRO A 152 -16.30 -11.73 -2.93
CA PRO A 152 -17.69 -11.72 -2.47
C PRO A 152 -17.83 -11.56 -0.95
N SER A 153 -16.86 -12.05 -0.17
CA SER A 153 -16.80 -11.90 1.29
C SER A 153 -16.66 -10.45 1.76
N MET A 154 -16.19 -9.54 0.90
CA MET A 154 -16.05 -8.11 1.22
C MET A 154 -17.29 -7.30 0.84
N ALA A 155 -18.32 -7.91 0.25
CA ALA A 155 -19.51 -7.20 -0.18
C ALA A 155 -20.20 -6.46 0.98
N GLY A 156 -20.41 -5.15 0.82
CA GLY A 156 -21.09 -4.31 1.81
C GLY A 156 -20.20 -3.78 2.94
N HIS A 157 -18.94 -4.21 3.03
CA HIS A 157 -18.02 -3.72 4.05
C HIS A 157 -17.42 -2.36 3.68
N HIS A 158 -17.40 -1.43 4.64
CA HIS A 158 -16.71 -0.15 4.50
C HIS A 158 -15.30 -0.23 5.09
N VAL A 159 -14.32 0.47 4.48
CA VAL A 159 -12.92 0.43 4.94
C VAL A 159 -12.75 0.89 6.39
N LEU A 160 -13.58 1.84 6.84
CA LEU A 160 -13.58 2.30 8.23
C LEU A 160 -14.02 1.22 9.23
N GLU A 161 -15.00 0.38 8.86
CA GLU A 161 -15.44 -0.74 9.71
C GLU A 161 -14.32 -1.76 9.89
N VAL A 162 -13.61 -2.06 8.79
CA VAL A 162 -12.44 -2.95 8.82
C VAL A 162 -11.33 -2.37 9.70
N ALA A 163 -11.08 -1.06 9.60
CA ALA A 163 -10.08 -0.38 10.42
C ALA A 163 -10.43 -0.42 11.92
N GLU A 164 -11.70 -0.35 12.29
CA GLU A 164 -12.15 -0.49 13.68
C GLU A 164 -11.93 -1.90 14.22
N LEU A 165 -12.18 -2.93 13.41
CA LEU A 165 -11.94 -4.33 13.80
C LEU A 165 -10.47 -4.60 14.12
N LEU A 166 -9.56 -3.87 13.48
CA LEU A 166 -8.11 -3.95 13.72
C LEU A 166 -7.65 -3.11 14.92
N THR A 167 -8.51 -2.23 15.45
CA THR A 167 -8.23 -1.36 16.61
C THR A 167 -9.31 -1.45 17.72
N PRO A 168 -9.68 -2.66 18.20
CA PRO A 168 -10.86 -2.86 19.06
C PRO A 168 -10.76 -2.24 20.47
N GLY A 169 -9.63 -1.61 20.83
CA GLY A 169 -9.41 -0.96 22.13
C GLY A 169 -9.67 0.55 22.17
N GLU A 170 -9.88 1.22 21.03
CA GLU A 170 -10.01 2.70 20.94
C GLU A 170 -11.45 3.21 20.83
N GLY A 171 -12.45 2.40 21.17
CA GLY A 171 -13.86 2.80 21.25
C GLY A 171 -14.40 3.45 19.96
N GLY A 172 -14.79 2.62 18.97
CA GLY A 172 -15.66 2.97 17.83
C GLY A 172 -15.62 4.43 17.37
N ARG A 173 -14.49 4.87 16.81
CA ARG A 173 -14.26 6.26 16.36
C ARG A 173 -15.00 6.62 15.07
N TRP A 174 -15.47 5.63 14.30
CA TRP A 174 -16.09 5.77 12.98
C TRP A 174 -17.41 4.99 12.83
N GLY A 175 -17.74 4.08 13.75
CA GLY A 175 -18.88 3.16 13.71
C GLY A 175 -20.01 3.52 14.66
N ALA A 176 -20.62 4.69 14.49
CA ALA A 176 -21.92 4.98 15.11
C ALA A 176 -23.05 4.44 14.23
N GLY A 177 -23.29 3.13 14.31
CA GLY A 177 -24.56 2.50 13.91
C GLY A 177 -24.49 1.53 12.72
N ARG A 178 -24.31 0.24 13.03
CA ARG A 178 -25.11 -0.92 12.57
C ARG A 178 -24.45 -2.24 13.02
N ASP A 179 -25.26 -3.28 13.02
CA ASP A 179 -25.14 -4.52 13.79
C ASP A 179 -23.84 -5.32 13.64
N THR A 180 -23.48 -5.97 14.76
CA THR A 180 -22.30 -6.80 14.97
C THR A 180 -22.22 -8.01 14.02
N TRP A 181 -20.98 -8.32 13.61
CA TRP A 181 -20.56 -9.53 12.90
C TRP A 181 -21.13 -10.83 13.50
N PRO A 182 -21.81 -11.70 12.71
CA PRO A 182 -22.09 -13.07 13.14
C PRO A 182 -20.80 -13.91 13.03
N PRO A 183 -20.50 -14.78 14.02
CA PRO A 183 -19.28 -15.59 14.00
C PRO A 183 -19.23 -16.50 12.75
N PRO A 184 -18.02 -16.77 12.21
CA PRO A 184 -17.88 -17.57 11.00
C PRO A 184 -18.41 -18.99 11.22
N GLY A 185 -19.28 -19.45 10.32
CA GLY A 185 -19.88 -20.77 10.36
C GLY A 185 -18.87 -21.89 10.05
N PRO A 186 -19.13 -23.14 10.48
CA PRO A 186 -18.18 -24.26 10.49
C PRO A 186 -17.79 -24.84 9.12
N ARG A 187 -17.94 -24.10 8.01
CA ARG A 187 -17.63 -24.56 6.64
C ARG A 187 -16.69 -23.63 5.86
N ALA A 188 -16.01 -22.71 6.52
CA ALA A 188 -14.93 -21.97 5.86
C ALA A 188 -13.67 -22.85 5.78
N PHE A 189 -13.20 -23.08 4.55
CA PHE A 189 -12.00 -23.84 4.17
C PHE A 189 -12.08 -25.38 4.20
N SER A 190 -12.39 -25.96 3.04
CA SER A 190 -11.85 -27.28 2.65
C SER A 190 -10.81 -27.05 1.56
N PRO A 191 -9.53 -27.43 1.75
CA PRO A 191 -8.57 -27.45 0.65
C PRO A 191 -9.00 -28.51 -0.38
N ALA A 192 -8.97 -28.14 -1.65
CA ALA A 192 -9.22 -29.08 -2.76
C ALA A 192 -8.11 -30.14 -2.76
N ALA A 193 -8.48 -31.41 -2.91
CA ALA A 193 -7.54 -32.51 -3.03
C ALA A 193 -6.77 -32.42 -4.36
N ASP A 194 -5.46 -32.68 -4.30
CA ASP A 194 -4.56 -32.73 -5.44
C ASP A 194 -4.98 -33.82 -6.44
N ASP A 195 -5.14 -33.43 -7.70
CA ASP A 195 -5.44 -34.34 -8.82
C ASP A 195 -4.10 -34.81 -9.42
N GLU A 196 -3.63 -35.99 -9.03
CA GLU A 196 -2.45 -36.62 -9.63
C GLU A 196 -2.78 -37.08 -11.07
N ALA A 197 -2.21 -36.38 -12.05
CA ALA A 197 -2.26 -36.77 -13.45
C ALA A 197 -1.38 -38.01 -13.72
N GLU A 198 -2.03 -39.13 -14.00
CA GLU A 198 -1.44 -40.40 -14.44
C GLU A 198 -0.80 -40.26 -15.84
N VAL A 199 0.49 -40.56 -15.96
CA VAL A 199 1.26 -40.55 -17.23
C VAL A 199 1.21 -41.96 -17.82
N PRO A 200 0.69 -42.16 -19.06
CA PRO A 200 0.63 -43.50 -19.64
C PRO A 200 1.98 -43.93 -20.25
N SER A 201 2.31 -45.20 -20.00
CA SER A 201 3.48 -45.96 -20.49
C SER A 201 3.45 -46.30 -21.97
#